data_AF-A0AAD7FPM4-F1
#
_entry.id   AF-A0AAD7FPM4-F1
#
_cell.length_a   1.000
_cell.length_b   1.000
_cell.length_c   1.000
_cell.angle_alpha   90.00
_cell.angle_beta   90.00
_cell.angle_gamma   90.00
#
_symmetry.space_group_name_H-M   'P 1'
#
loop_
_entity.id
_entity.type
_entity.pdbx_description
1 polymer ?
#
loop_
_entity_poly.entity_id
_entity_poly.type
_entity_poly.pdbx_seq_one_letter_code
_entity_poly.pdbx_strand_id
1 'polypeptide(L)'
;MFNLIFYGLHFFLFGYGWHSQASSFIVATNTKLAALNGLKFSVWTSRGAGLVLAFDGGLILIPMLRNIIKVVRPKLTWLFPADENIWFHRQVAYSMAFWAMVHTTAHYVNFINVERTQVRKQIALQIHYTQPGGITGHFMLLIMLLMYTTASQKIRTQCFEAFWYTHHLAFFFMLGLYTHAALKWRHISGLFTSDGQAGIQAVVYQLLPLLLLLEHGPTQVTMTLCQCSRMLIVLVPGLDSTDKARAFQIRINCLEPFGVY
;
A
#
# COMPACT_ATOMS: atom_id res chain seq x y z
N MET A 1 -2.78 20.39 15.37
CA MET A 1 -2.20 19.31 16.20
C MET A 1 -1.90 18.06 15.38
N PHE A 2 -2.91 17.41 14.79
CA PHE A 2 -2.75 16.17 13.99
C PHE A 2 -1.62 16.24 12.95
N ASN A 3 -1.62 17.22 12.04
CA ASN A 3 -0.60 17.32 10.97
C ASN A 3 0.83 17.40 11.52
N LEU A 4 1.03 18.11 12.64
CA LEU A 4 2.34 18.25 13.26
C LEU A 4 2.83 16.92 13.84
N ILE A 5 1.95 16.18 14.51
CA ILE A 5 2.28 14.86 15.06
C ILE A 5 2.47 13.84 13.95
N PHE A 6 1.55 13.82 12.98
CA PHE A 6 1.57 12.89 11.85
C PHE A 6 2.84 13.08 11.03
N TYR A 7 3.05 14.24 10.41
CA TYR A 7 4.25 14.48 9.61
C TYR A 7 5.53 14.49 10.46
N GLY A 8 5.47 15.00 11.70
CA GLY A 8 6.60 14.94 12.63
C GLY A 8 7.06 13.52 12.92
N LEU A 9 6.15 12.58 13.12
CA LEU A 9 6.47 11.16 13.31
C LEU A 9 7.08 10.55 12.04
N HIS A 10 6.59 10.89 10.85
CA HIS A 10 7.16 10.39 9.59
C HIS A 10 8.59 10.91 9.38
N PHE A 11 8.81 12.21 9.59
CA PHE A 11 10.14 12.80 9.51
C PHE A 11 11.08 12.25 10.59
N PHE A 12 10.58 12.02 11.80
CA PHE A 12 11.35 11.38 12.87
C PHE A 12 11.75 9.95 12.50
N LEU A 13 10.82 9.12 12.03
CA LEU A 13 11.10 7.75 11.60
C LEU A 13 12.05 7.72 10.40
N PHE A 14 11.86 8.61 9.43
CA PHE A 14 12.79 8.77 8.31
C PHE A 14 14.18 9.14 8.79
N GLY A 15 14.29 10.16 9.65
CA GLY A 15 15.55 10.62 10.23
C GLY A 15 16.23 9.55 11.09
N TYR A 16 15.47 8.78 11.85
CA TYR A 16 15.99 7.65 12.63
C TYR A 16 16.50 6.53 11.71
N GLY A 17 15.76 6.17 10.66
CA GLY A 17 16.21 5.18 9.68
C GLY A 17 17.43 5.65 8.87
N TRP A 18 17.50 6.94 8.58
CA TRP A 18 18.64 7.59 7.96
C TRP A 18 19.87 7.56 8.86
N HIS A 19 19.70 8.04 10.10
CA HIS A 19 20.78 8.16 11.07
C HIS A 19 21.30 6.80 11.49
N SER A 20 20.43 5.81 11.74
CA SER A 20 20.88 4.44 12.08
C SER A 20 21.75 3.84 10.99
N GLN A 21 21.41 4.04 9.71
CA GLN A 21 22.21 3.57 8.58
C GLN A 21 23.52 4.37 8.42
N ALA A 22 23.50 5.68 8.65
CA ALA A 22 24.68 6.54 8.63
C ALA A 22 25.63 6.25 9.82
N SER A 23 25.10 5.95 11.01
CA SER A 23 25.91 5.57 12.17
C SER A 23 26.49 4.16 12.00
N SER A 24 25.74 3.21 11.42
CA SER A 24 26.29 1.90 11.05
C SER A 24 27.36 1.97 9.95
N PHE A 25 27.33 3.01 9.10
CA PHE A 25 28.42 3.32 8.16
C PHE A 25 29.70 3.74 8.91
N ILE A 26 29.58 4.58 9.94
CA ILE A 26 30.72 5.11 10.71
C ILE A 26 31.41 4.01 11.55
N VAL A 27 30.66 3.03 12.06
CA VAL A 27 31.18 1.97 12.97
C VAL A 27 31.55 0.67 12.23
N ALA A 28 31.36 0.58 10.91
CA ALA A 28 31.77 -0.54 10.05
C ALA A 28 31.55 -1.95 10.64
N THR A 29 30.41 -2.22 11.26
CA THR A 29 30.12 -3.51 11.94
C THR A 29 29.81 -4.66 10.97
N ASN A 30 29.65 -4.42 9.67
CA ASN A 30 29.25 -5.45 8.69
C ASN A 30 30.01 -5.36 7.36
N THR A 31 30.88 -6.33 7.10
CA THR A 31 31.67 -6.47 5.87
C THR A 31 30.84 -6.57 4.58
N LYS A 32 29.62 -7.15 4.64
CA LYS A 32 28.70 -7.22 3.48
C LYS A 32 27.98 -5.90 3.15
N LEU A 33 27.78 -5.02 4.14
CA LEU A 33 27.15 -3.71 3.92
C LEU A 33 28.18 -2.62 3.59
N ALA A 34 29.44 -2.79 4.01
CA ALA A 34 30.52 -1.83 3.80
C ALA A 34 30.72 -1.42 2.33
N ALA A 35 30.58 -2.35 1.39
CA ALA A 35 30.71 -2.06 -0.04
C ALA A 35 29.49 -1.32 -0.63
N LEU A 36 28.27 -1.62 -0.16
CA LEU A 36 27.06 -0.85 -0.54
C LEU A 36 27.02 0.53 0.13
N ASN A 37 27.69 0.67 1.26
CA ASN A 37 27.77 1.89 2.04
C ASN A 37 28.58 3.01 1.35
N GLY A 38 29.35 2.70 0.29
CA GLY A 38 29.97 3.71 -0.58
C GLY A 38 28.96 4.56 -1.37
N LEU A 39 27.71 4.10 -1.47
CA LEU A 39 26.60 4.74 -2.18
C LEU A 39 25.82 5.74 -1.31
N LYS A 40 26.21 5.82 -0.03
CA LYS A 40 25.80 6.74 1.04
C LYS A 40 24.33 7.21 0.93
N PHE A 41 24.09 8.29 0.20
CA PHE A 41 22.81 8.98 0.17
C PHE A 41 21.64 8.09 -0.31
N SER A 42 21.79 7.34 -1.41
CA SER A 42 20.68 6.52 -1.95
C SER A 42 20.30 5.36 -1.02
N VAL A 43 21.27 4.79 -0.32
CA VAL A 43 21.03 3.71 0.64
C VAL A 43 20.35 4.24 1.90
N TRP A 44 20.77 5.40 2.41
CA TRP A 44 20.17 6.00 3.59
C TRP A 44 18.72 6.42 3.33
N THR A 45 18.47 7.07 2.19
CA THR A 45 17.11 7.45 1.76
C THR A 45 16.19 6.23 1.65
N SER A 46 16.64 5.17 0.97
CA SER A 46 15.80 3.97 0.77
C SER A 46 15.47 3.24 2.08
N ARG A 47 16.38 3.26 3.06
CA ARG A 47 16.19 2.64 4.38
C ARG A 47 15.27 3.47 5.27
N GLY A 48 15.49 4.79 5.33
CA GLY A 48 14.60 5.73 6.03
C GLY A 48 13.17 5.66 5.48
N ALA A 49 13.00 5.80 4.16
CA ALA A 49 11.69 5.74 3.53
C ALA A 49 11.01 4.36 3.71
N GLY A 50 11.79 3.27 3.72
CA GLY A 50 11.27 1.93 3.98
C GLY A 50 10.74 1.75 5.42
N LEU A 51 11.33 2.42 6.41
CA LEU A 51 10.84 2.39 7.79
C LEU A 51 9.51 3.15 7.92
N VAL A 52 9.41 4.30 7.25
CA VAL A 52 8.17 5.08 7.20
C VAL A 52 7.06 4.28 6.49
N LEU A 53 7.36 3.62 5.37
CA LEU A 53 6.41 2.76 4.67
C LEU A 53 5.94 1.57 5.50
N ALA A 54 6.83 0.97 6.32
CA ALA A 54 6.44 -0.11 7.22
C ALA A 54 5.46 0.40 8.30
N PHE A 55 5.69 1.61 8.80
CA PHE A 55 4.78 2.27 9.73
C PHE A 55 3.42 2.60 9.06
N ASP A 56 3.43 3.21 7.87
CA ASP A 56 2.22 3.53 7.10
C ASP A 56 1.42 2.28 6.72
N GLY A 57 2.11 1.18 6.41
CA GLY A 57 1.48 -0.11 6.10
C GLY A 57 0.71 -0.72 7.27
N GLY A 58 1.16 -0.51 8.51
CA GLY A 58 0.37 -0.85 9.70
C GLY A 58 -0.75 0.16 9.94
N LEU A 59 -0.43 1.45 9.80
CA LEU A 59 -1.33 2.55 10.14
C LEU A 59 -2.56 2.63 9.22
N ILE A 60 -2.44 2.26 7.94
CA ILE A 60 -3.53 2.34 6.95
C ILE A 60 -4.70 1.39 7.28
N LEU A 61 -4.45 0.30 8.01
CA LEU A 61 -5.46 -0.69 8.39
C LEU A 61 -6.27 -0.23 9.61
N ILE A 62 -5.64 0.45 10.56
CA ILE A 62 -6.27 0.94 11.80
C ILE A 62 -7.61 1.67 11.55
N PRO A 63 -7.72 2.66 10.63
CA PRO A 63 -8.98 3.35 10.35
C PRO A 63 -10.07 2.49 9.69
N MET A 64 -9.72 1.31 9.18
CA MET A 64 -10.67 0.39 8.55
C MET A 64 -11.19 -0.66 9.52
N LEU A 65 -10.53 -0.85 10.68
CA LEU A 65 -10.94 -1.76 11.74
C LEU A 65 -12.07 -1.16 12.60
N ARG A 66 -13.28 -1.10 12.02
CA ARG A 66 -14.46 -0.42 12.59
C ARG A 66 -14.80 -0.82 14.03
N ASN A 67 -14.55 -2.07 14.42
CA ASN A 67 -14.80 -2.55 15.78
C ASN A 67 -13.78 -2.00 16.80
N ILE A 68 -12.50 -1.92 16.41
CA ILE A 68 -11.45 -1.36 17.27
C ILE A 68 -11.63 0.15 17.43
N ILE A 69 -12.01 0.85 16.36
CA ILE A 69 -12.26 2.29 16.40
C ILE A 69 -13.35 2.66 17.39
N LYS A 70 -14.40 1.83 17.54
CA LYS A 70 -15.46 2.07 18.55
C LYS A 70 -14.90 2.11 19.97
N VAL A 71 -13.90 1.29 20.28
CA VAL A 71 -13.26 1.23 21.61
C VAL A 71 -12.22 2.34 21.80
N VAL A 72 -11.47 2.67 20.75
CA VAL A 72 -10.37 3.65 20.79
C VAL A 72 -10.90 5.09 20.72
N ARG A 73 -12.03 5.32 20.04
CA ARG A 73 -12.64 6.65 19.82
C ARG A 73 -12.69 7.53 21.08
N PRO A 74 -13.26 7.11 22.23
CA PRO A 74 -13.37 7.98 23.41
C PRO A 74 -12.03 8.26 24.11
N LYS A 75 -11.01 7.43 23.88
CA LYS A 75 -9.69 7.56 24.55
C LYS A 75 -8.70 8.42 23.77
N LEU A 76 -8.90 8.56 22.46
CA LEU A 76 -7.89 9.09 21.54
C LEU A 76 -8.39 10.23 20.65
N THR A 77 -9.56 10.80 20.97
CA THR A 77 -10.15 11.95 20.27
C THR A 77 -9.23 13.18 20.28
N TRP A 78 -8.38 13.31 21.30
CA TRP A 78 -7.43 14.42 21.43
C TRP A 78 -6.22 14.31 20.50
N LEU A 79 -5.87 13.09 20.04
CA LEU A 79 -4.65 12.82 19.28
C LEU A 79 -4.90 12.80 17.76
N PHE A 80 -6.01 12.21 17.33
CA PHE A 80 -6.41 12.20 15.92
C PHE A 80 -7.93 12.29 15.77
N PRO A 81 -8.45 12.81 14.64
CA PRO A 81 -9.89 12.89 14.37
C PRO A 81 -10.46 11.47 14.17
N ALA A 82 -10.73 10.78 15.27
CA ALA A 82 -11.25 9.41 15.28
C ALA A 82 -12.67 9.30 14.68
N ASP A 83 -13.39 10.42 14.60
CA ASP A 83 -14.71 10.51 13.96
C ASP A 83 -14.63 10.55 12.42
N GLU A 84 -13.47 10.89 11.84
CA GLU A 84 -13.23 10.89 10.39
C GLU A 84 -12.22 9.81 9.97
N ASN A 85 -12.47 8.55 10.38
CA ASN A 85 -11.58 7.43 10.09
C ASN A 85 -11.25 7.26 8.59
N ILE A 86 -12.22 7.48 7.69
CA ILE A 86 -11.99 7.43 6.23
C ILE A 86 -11.10 8.59 5.77
N TRP A 87 -11.21 9.77 6.38
CA TRP A 87 -10.29 10.87 6.09
C TRP A 87 -8.88 10.50 6.52
N PHE A 88 -8.71 9.92 7.71
CA PHE A 88 -7.41 9.45 8.19
C PHE A 88 -6.79 8.38 7.28
N HIS A 89 -7.59 7.39 6.84
CA HIS A 89 -7.14 6.39 5.86
C HIS A 89 -6.60 7.05 4.59
N ARG A 90 -7.28 8.08 4.06
CA ARG A 90 -6.78 8.83 2.90
C ARG A 90 -5.49 9.60 3.19
N GLN A 91 -5.32 10.18 4.38
CA GLN A 91 -4.07 10.86 4.74
C GLN A 91 -2.89 9.90 4.76
N VAL A 92 -3.07 8.71 5.36
CA VAL A 92 -2.06 7.65 5.36
C VAL A 92 -1.78 7.16 3.94
N ALA A 93 -2.81 7.02 3.10
CA ALA A 93 -2.61 6.67 1.69
C ALA A 93 -1.75 7.73 0.95
N TYR A 94 -2.04 9.01 1.10
CA TYR A 94 -1.22 10.07 0.48
C TYR A 94 0.24 10.06 0.97
N SER A 95 0.45 9.85 2.27
CA SER A 95 1.80 9.68 2.84
C SER A 95 2.52 8.48 2.25
N MET A 96 1.84 7.33 2.20
CA MET A 96 2.40 6.08 1.67
C MET A 96 2.79 6.21 0.20
N ALA A 97 1.98 6.89 -0.62
CA ALA A 97 2.32 7.14 -2.02
C ALA A 97 3.58 8.01 -2.17
N PHE A 98 3.71 9.07 -1.36
CA PHE A 98 4.90 9.91 -1.34
C PHE A 98 6.15 9.12 -0.94
N TRP A 99 6.10 8.39 0.18
CA TRP A 99 7.24 7.60 0.66
C TRP A 99 7.56 6.41 -0.25
N ALA A 100 6.57 5.84 -0.95
CA ALA A 100 6.78 4.79 -1.95
C ALA A 100 7.54 5.33 -3.16
N MET A 101 7.23 6.55 -3.60
CA MET A 101 8.00 7.24 -4.65
C MET A 101 9.45 7.45 -4.21
N VAL A 102 9.67 8.06 -3.03
CA VAL A 102 11.01 8.31 -2.48
C VAL A 102 11.81 7.01 -2.32
N HIS A 103 11.18 5.97 -1.78
CA HIS A 103 11.78 4.65 -1.57
C HIS A 103 12.19 3.99 -2.90
N THR A 104 11.28 3.99 -3.87
CA THR A 104 11.51 3.39 -5.20
C THR A 104 12.62 4.14 -5.93
N THR A 105 12.55 5.47 -6.01
CA THR A 105 13.57 6.28 -6.67
C THR A 105 14.94 6.07 -6.03
N ALA A 106 15.02 6.02 -4.69
CA ALA A 106 16.26 5.73 -3.98
C ALA A 106 16.82 4.33 -4.31
N HIS A 107 15.96 3.32 -4.45
CA HIS A 107 16.35 1.99 -4.91
C HIS A 107 16.87 1.99 -6.36
N TYR A 108 16.23 2.71 -7.27
CA TYR A 108 16.69 2.84 -8.66
C TYR A 108 18.08 3.48 -8.74
N VAL A 109 18.29 4.59 -8.03
CA VAL A 109 19.60 5.26 -7.95
C VAL A 109 20.65 4.31 -7.35
N ASN A 110 20.28 3.56 -6.31
CA ASN A 110 21.17 2.58 -5.71
C ASN A 110 21.59 1.49 -6.70
N PHE A 111 20.66 0.95 -7.49
CA PHE A 111 20.95 -0.09 -8.48
C PHE A 111 21.85 0.41 -9.62
N ILE A 112 21.59 1.62 -10.15
CA ILE A 112 22.44 2.26 -11.17
C ILE A 112 23.85 2.45 -10.65
N ASN A 113 23.99 2.92 -9.41
CA ASN A 113 25.30 3.18 -8.85
C ASN A 113 26.03 1.87 -8.47
N VAL A 114 25.33 0.78 -8.11
CA VAL A 114 25.92 -0.56 -7.97
C VAL A 114 26.51 -1.05 -9.30
N GLU A 115 25.80 -0.82 -10.41
CA GLU A 115 26.30 -1.12 -11.76
C GLU A 115 27.53 -0.25 -12.09
N ARG A 116 27.50 1.06 -11.83
CA ARG A 116 28.65 1.94 -12.12
C ARG A 116 29.89 1.61 -11.29
N THR A 117 29.71 1.26 -10.03
CA THR A 117 30.81 0.95 -9.11
C THR A 117 31.28 -0.50 -9.21
N GLN A 118 30.55 -1.35 -9.93
CA GLN A 118 30.81 -2.79 -10.08
C GLN A 118 31.05 -3.51 -8.73
N VAL A 119 30.47 -2.99 -7.65
CA VAL A 119 30.50 -3.62 -6.31
C VAL A 119 29.90 -5.03 -6.36
N ARG A 120 28.94 -5.24 -7.28
CA ARG A 120 28.44 -6.55 -7.66
C ARG A 120 28.55 -6.64 -9.18
N LYS A 121 29.09 -7.74 -9.71
CA LYS A 121 29.15 -8.02 -11.17
C LYS A 121 27.76 -8.37 -11.72
N GLN A 122 26.83 -7.43 -11.63
CA GLN A 122 25.47 -7.53 -12.15
C GLN A 122 25.06 -6.18 -12.72
N ILE A 123 24.38 -6.19 -13.86
CA ILE A 123 23.80 -4.99 -14.46
C ILE A 123 22.56 -4.55 -13.68
N ALA A 124 22.21 -3.26 -13.67
CA ALA A 124 21.07 -2.77 -12.89
C ALA A 124 19.77 -3.48 -13.28
N LEU A 125 19.57 -3.78 -14.57
CA LEU A 125 18.40 -4.52 -15.07
C LEU A 125 18.26 -5.90 -14.40
N GLN A 126 19.35 -6.65 -14.27
CA GLN A 126 19.35 -7.94 -13.59
C GLN A 126 18.94 -7.77 -12.14
N ILE A 127 19.44 -6.74 -11.46
CA ILE A 127 19.08 -6.48 -10.07
C ILE A 127 17.58 -6.17 -9.92
N HIS A 128 16.97 -5.45 -10.87
CA HIS A 128 15.53 -5.11 -10.82
C HIS A 128 14.62 -6.34 -11.00
N TYR A 129 14.97 -7.26 -11.91
CA TYR A 129 14.05 -8.33 -12.33
C TYR A 129 14.44 -9.74 -11.89
N THR A 130 15.63 -9.93 -11.31
CA THR A 130 16.05 -11.25 -10.79
C THR A 130 16.13 -11.30 -9.27
N GLN A 131 16.28 -10.16 -8.60
CA GLN A 131 16.35 -10.14 -7.15
C GLN A 131 14.94 -10.13 -6.54
N PRO A 132 14.69 -10.93 -5.49
CA PRO A 132 13.38 -10.98 -4.84
C PRO A 132 12.86 -9.61 -4.40
N GLY A 133 13.74 -8.73 -3.91
CA GLY A 133 13.38 -7.37 -3.52
C GLY A 133 12.92 -6.50 -4.70
N GLY A 134 13.56 -6.64 -5.87
CA GLY A 134 13.16 -5.91 -7.08
C GLY A 134 11.81 -6.39 -7.58
N ILE A 135 11.64 -7.69 -7.78
CA ILE A 135 10.39 -8.28 -8.31
C ILE A 135 9.18 -7.93 -7.43
N THR A 136 9.30 -8.15 -6.12
CA THR A 136 8.20 -7.89 -5.17
C THR A 136 7.85 -6.40 -5.11
N GLY A 137 8.84 -5.50 -5.16
CA GLY A 137 8.60 -4.06 -5.18
C GLY A 137 7.82 -3.59 -6.41
N HIS A 138 8.19 -4.05 -7.62
CA HIS A 138 7.47 -3.68 -8.85
C HIS A 138 6.03 -4.22 -8.85
N PHE A 139 5.83 -5.44 -8.38
CA PHE A 139 4.48 -6.02 -8.26
C PHE A 139 3.61 -5.21 -7.30
N MET A 140 4.14 -4.80 -6.15
CA MET A 140 3.44 -3.92 -5.21
C MET A 140 3.14 -2.55 -5.79
N LEU A 141 4.07 -1.93 -6.52
CA LEU A 141 3.85 -0.65 -7.19
C LEU A 141 2.73 -0.73 -8.24
N LEU A 142 2.65 -1.83 -9.00
CA LEU A 142 1.57 -2.07 -9.94
C LEU A 142 0.22 -2.14 -9.22
N ILE A 143 0.13 -2.88 -8.12
CA ILE A 143 -1.08 -2.96 -7.31
C ILE A 143 -1.47 -1.59 -6.76
N MET A 144 -0.51 -0.83 -6.21
CA MET A 144 -0.76 0.53 -5.73
C MET A 144 -1.29 1.43 -6.86
N LEU A 145 -0.69 1.39 -8.05
CA LEU A 145 -1.15 2.17 -9.19
C LEU A 145 -2.62 1.89 -9.52
N LEU A 146 -3.01 0.61 -9.59
CA LEU A 146 -4.37 0.20 -9.86
C LEU A 146 -5.35 0.69 -8.77
N MET A 147 -5.01 0.46 -7.50
CA MET A 147 -5.84 0.88 -6.37
C MET A 147 -6.02 2.41 -6.30
N TYR A 148 -4.94 3.17 -6.48
CA TYR A 148 -5.00 4.64 -6.36
C TYR A 148 -5.74 5.27 -7.52
N THR A 149 -5.60 4.71 -8.72
CA THR A 149 -6.31 5.19 -9.91
C THR A 149 -7.82 5.08 -9.69
N THR A 150 -8.31 3.89 -9.33
CA THR A 150 -9.74 3.65 -9.12
C THR A 150 -10.30 4.30 -7.85
N ALA A 151 -9.47 4.52 -6.82
CA ALA A 151 -9.86 5.23 -5.60
C ALA A 151 -10.01 6.75 -5.77
N SER A 152 -9.57 7.31 -6.91
CA SER A 152 -9.80 8.71 -7.25
C SER A 152 -11.29 9.05 -7.16
N GLN A 153 -11.60 10.22 -6.60
CA GLN A 153 -12.98 10.65 -6.37
C GLN A 153 -13.81 10.57 -7.66
N LYS A 154 -13.24 10.98 -8.80
CA LYS A 154 -13.92 10.95 -10.10
C LYS A 154 -14.34 9.54 -10.49
N ILE A 155 -13.41 8.57 -10.41
CA ILE A 155 -13.66 7.19 -10.84
C ILE A 155 -14.60 6.49 -9.87
N ARG A 156 -14.36 6.62 -8.56
CA ARG A 156 -15.19 5.99 -7.52
C ARG A 156 -16.65 6.44 -7.55
N THR A 157 -16.92 7.70 -7.89
CA THR A 157 -18.31 8.20 -8.04
C THR A 157 -18.97 7.73 -9.34
N GLN A 158 -18.20 7.43 -10.38
CA GLN A 158 -18.71 6.99 -11.69
C GLN A 158 -18.89 5.47 -11.77
N CYS A 159 -17.98 4.71 -11.16
CA CYS A 159 -17.98 3.25 -11.13
C CYS A 159 -17.49 2.75 -9.76
N PHE A 160 -18.42 2.57 -8.84
CA PHE A 160 -18.10 2.09 -7.49
C PHE A 160 -17.60 0.63 -7.50
N GLU A 161 -18.11 -0.21 -8.39
CA GLU A 161 -17.68 -1.61 -8.52
C GLU A 161 -16.19 -1.72 -8.89
N ALA A 162 -15.73 -0.90 -9.85
CA ALA A 162 -14.32 -0.87 -10.22
C ALA A 162 -13.44 -0.48 -9.03
N PHE A 163 -13.86 0.52 -8.24
CA PHE A 163 -13.20 0.83 -6.97
C PHE A 163 -13.21 -0.36 -6.02
N TRP A 164 -14.36 -0.98 -5.78
CA TRP A 164 -14.53 -2.05 -4.81
C TRP A 164 -13.65 -3.27 -5.15
N TYR A 165 -13.72 -3.79 -6.38
CA TYR A 165 -12.92 -4.93 -6.80
C TYR A 165 -11.42 -4.63 -6.77
N THR A 166 -11.02 -3.45 -7.25
CA THR A 166 -9.59 -3.11 -7.25
C THR A 166 -9.05 -2.80 -5.86
N HIS A 167 -9.86 -2.28 -4.94
CA HIS A 167 -9.44 -2.07 -3.55
C HIS A 167 -9.21 -3.37 -2.79
N HIS A 168 -9.83 -4.49 -3.18
CA HIS A 168 -9.54 -5.80 -2.57
C HIS A 168 -8.13 -6.29 -2.88
N LEU A 169 -7.45 -5.73 -3.89
CA LEU A 169 -6.02 -5.97 -4.08
C LEU A 169 -5.19 -5.49 -2.88
N ALA A 170 -5.76 -4.70 -1.95
CA ALA A 170 -5.14 -4.40 -0.65
C ALA A 170 -4.70 -5.66 0.10
N PHE A 171 -5.42 -6.77 -0.01
CA PHE A 171 -5.01 -8.04 0.60
C PHE A 171 -3.66 -8.53 0.03
N PHE A 172 -3.54 -8.56 -1.30
CA PHE A 172 -2.30 -8.94 -1.99
C PHE A 172 -1.18 -7.92 -1.76
N PHE A 173 -1.52 -6.63 -1.68
CA PHE A 173 -0.56 -5.59 -1.33
C PHE A 173 0.00 -5.79 0.08
N MET A 174 -0.83 -6.13 1.06
CA MET A 174 -0.39 -6.38 2.45
C MET A 174 0.48 -7.62 2.55
N LEU A 175 0.11 -8.71 1.85
CA LEU A 175 0.94 -9.90 1.75
C LEU A 175 2.28 -9.59 1.07
N GLY A 176 2.25 -8.79 0.00
CA GLY A 176 3.42 -8.28 -0.70
C GLY A 176 4.31 -7.46 0.23
N LEU A 177 3.74 -6.53 1.00
CA LEU A 177 4.47 -5.67 1.92
C LEU A 177 5.16 -6.50 3.01
N TYR A 178 4.46 -7.49 3.59
CA TYR A 178 5.04 -8.41 4.57
C TYR A 178 6.20 -9.21 3.98
N THR A 179 6.02 -9.81 2.81
CA THR A 179 7.07 -10.63 2.18
C THR A 179 8.24 -9.78 1.69
N HIS A 180 8.00 -8.60 1.13
CA HIS A 180 9.02 -7.65 0.70
C HIS A 180 9.87 -7.16 1.89
N ALA A 181 9.24 -6.83 3.02
CA ALA A 181 9.94 -6.47 4.25
C ALA A 181 10.67 -7.67 4.89
N ALA A 182 10.07 -8.86 4.91
CA ALA A 182 10.65 -10.06 5.50
C ALA A 182 11.85 -10.59 4.69
N LEU A 183 11.80 -10.55 3.36
CA LEU A 183 12.92 -10.95 2.49
C LEU A 183 14.11 -9.99 2.64
N LYS A 184 13.85 -8.70 2.88
CA LYS A 184 14.86 -7.71 3.25
C LYS A 184 15.52 -8.04 4.60
N TRP A 185 14.74 -8.55 5.57
CA TRP A 185 15.21 -8.91 6.91
C TRP A 185 15.98 -10.23 6.93
N ARG A 186 15.56 -11.23 6.15
CA ARG A 186 16.18 -12.58 6.12
C ARG A 186 17.57 -12.62 5.48
N HIS A 187 17.97 -11.58 4.75
CA HIS A 187 19.35 -11.38 4.29
C HIS A 187 20.24 -10.62 5.29
N ILE A 188 19.66 -10.13 6.40
CA ILE A 188 20.32 -9.43 7.53
C ILE A 188 20.23 -10.31 8.80
N SER A 189 20.16 -11.64 8.66
CA SER A 189 20.22 -12.58 9.78
C SER A 189 21.65 -12.76 10.29
N GLY A 190 22.24 -11.66 10.74
CA GLY A 190 23.42 -11.64 11.60
C GLY A 190 23.27 -10.69 12.79
N LEU A 191 22.15 -9.95 12.91
CA LEU A 191 22.05 -8.84 13.88
C LEU A 191 20.76 -8.73 14.70
N PHE A 192 19.77 -9.62 14.53
CA PHE A 192 18.60 -9.62 15.42
C PHE A 192 18.22 -11.05 15.79
N THR A 193 18.14 -11.30 17.09
CA THR A 193 17.73 -12.57 17.69
C THR A 193 16.29 -12.91 17.30
N SER A 194 15.99 -14.21 17.29
CA SER A 194 14.70 -14.85 16.99
C SER A 194 13.47 -14.23 17.65
N ASP A 195 13.66 -13.50 18.74
CA ASP A 195 12.58 -13.14 19.67
C ASP A 195 11.86 -11.84 19.25
N GLY A 196 12.54 -10.92 18.56
CA GLY A 196 11.92 -9.71 18.00
C GLY A 196 11.06 -9.97 16.76
N GLN A 197 11.33 -11.08 16.05
CA GLN A 197 10.53 -11.54 14.92
C GLN A 197 9.18 -12.11 15.37
N ALA A 198 9.11 -12.75 16.54
CA ALA A 198 7.90 -13.37 17.07
C ALA A 198 6.80 -12.33 17.40
N GLY A 199 7.17 -11.15 17.90
CA GLY A 199 6.20 -10.13 18.33
C GLY A 199 5.38 -9.52 17.18
N ILE A 200 6.04 -9.20 16.05
CA ILE A 200 5.36 -8.61 14.88
C ILE A 200 4.66 -9.70 14.05
N GLN A 201 5.24 -10.91 13.98
CA GLN A 201 4.58 -12.06 13.36
C GLN A 201 3.29 -12.43 14.10
N ALA A 202 3.27 -12.42 15.44
CA ALA A 202 2.08 -12.73 16.24
C ALA A 202 0.90 -11.78 15.94
N VAL A 203 1.13 -10.48 15.76
CA VAL A 203 0.08 -9.50 15.45
C VAL A 203 -0.54 -9.75 14.05
N VAL A 204 0.28 -10.10 13.06
CA VAL A 204 -0.19 -10.37 11.69
C VAL A 204 -0.93 -11.72 11.60
N TYR A 205 -0.42 -12.77 12.26
CA TYR A 205 -1.09 -14.08 12.32
C TYR A 205 -2.39 -14.06 13.14
N GLN A 206 -2.54 -13.16 14.12
CA GLN A 206 -3.79 -12.99 14.87
C GLN A 206 -4.88 -12.23 14.08
N LEU A 207 -4.51 -11.42 13.08
CA LEU A 207 -5.45 -10.63 12.27
C LEU A 207 -5.86 -11.31 10.95
N LEU A 208 -5.09 -12.30 10.47
CA LEU A 208 -5.41 -13.06 9.26
C LEU A 208 -6.73 -13.86 9.34
N PRO A 209 -7.10 -14.51 10.47
CA PRO A 209 -8.40 -15.15 10.63
C PRO A 209 -9.57 -14.16 10.64
N LEU A 210 -9.33 -12.91 11.07
CA LEU A 210 -10.36 -11.87 11.14
C LEU A 210 -10.74 -11.32 9.75
N LEU A 211 -9.82 -11.42 8.78
CA LEU A 211 -10.04 -11.04 7.37
C LEU A 211 -10.75 -12.15 6.57
N LEU A 212 -10.45 -13.43 6.84
CA LEU A 212 -11.10 -14.57 6.18
C LEU A 212 -12.57 -14.75 6.59
N LEU A 213 -12.97 -14.26 7.76
CA LEU A 213 -14.36 -14.30 8.22
C LEU A 213 -15.29 -13.29 7.52
N LEU A 214 -14.77 -12.41 6.66
CA LEU A 214 -15.56 -11.38 5.97
C LEU A 214 -15.89 -11.70 4.51
N GLU A 215 -15.39 -12.82 3.95
CA GLU A 215 -15.66 -13.23 2.56
C GLU A 215 -17.00 -13.97 2.36
N HIS A 216 -17.71 -14.33 3.42
CA HIS A 216 -19.01 -15.00 3.34
C HIS A 216 -20.17 -14.08 3.76
N GLY A 217 -20.41 -13.04 2.96
CA GLY A 217 -21.61 -12.20 3.05
C GLY A 217 -22.61 -12.53 1.91
N PRO A 218 -23.90 -12.78 2.20
CA PRO A 218 -24.89 -13.28 1.22
C PRO A 218 -25.38 -12.25 0.19
N THR A 219 -24.73 -11.10 0.02
CA THR A 219 -25.23 -9.98 -0.81
C THR A 219 -24.65 -9.89 -2.22
N GLN A 220 -23.76 -10.81 -2.62
CA GLN A 220 -22.93 -10.72 -3.84
C GLN A 220 -23.62 -11.14 -5.16
N VAL A 221 -24.85 -11.66 -5.16
CA VAL A 221 -25.44 -12.22 -6.40
C VAL A 221 -26.41 -11.26 -7.10
N THR A 222 -27.05 -10.34 -6.39
CA THR A 222 -28.16 -9.56 -6.97
C THR A 222 -27.73 -8.27 -7.68
N MET A 223 -26.58 -7.67 -7.34
CA MET A 223 -26.13 -6.42 -7.98
C MET A 223 -25.35 -6.62 -9.29
N THR A 224 -24.76 -7.80 -9.48
CA THR A 224 -23.86 -8.11 -10.60
C THR A 224 -24.57 -8.09 -11.97
N LEU A 225 -25.88 -8.29 -12.00
CA LEU A 225 -26.66 -8.22 -13.25
C LEU A 225 -27.08 -6.79 -13.65
N CYS A 226 -27.16 -5.84 -12.70
CA CYS A 226 -27.65 -4.48 -13.01
C CYS A 226 -26.54 -3.53 -13.49
N GLN A 227 -25.29 -3.72 -13.05
CA GLN A 227 -24.18 -2.82 -13.41
C GLN A 227 -23.34 -3.28 -14.61
N CYS A 228 -23.42 -4.55 -15.02
CA CYS A 228 -22.75 -5.06 -16.21
C CYS A 228 -23.21 -4.32 -17.50
N SER A 229 -24.40 -3.74 -17.49
CA SER A 229 -24.94 -2.95 -18.61
C SER A 229 -24.21 -1.61 -18.83
N ARG A 230 -23.51 -1.06 -17.83
CA ARG A 230 -22.75 0.20 -18.01
C ARG A 230 -21.48 0.01 -18.83
N MET A 231 -20.85 -1.16 -18.77
CA MET A 231 -19.59 -1.41 -19.48
C MET A 231 -19.83 -1.89 -20.91
N LEU A 232 -20.95 -2.59 -21.16
CA LEU A 232 -21.25 -3.14 -22.49
C LEU A 232 -21.71 -2.07 -23.51
N ILE A 233 -22.38 -1.00 -23.07
CA ILE A 233 -22.91 0.04 -23.98
C ILE A 233 -21.81 0.97 -24.53
N VAL A 234 -20.67 1.08 -23.85
CA VAL A 234 -19.54 1.94 -24.28
C VAL A 234 -18.58 1.21 -25.23
N LEU A 235 -18.57 -0.13 -25.23
CA LEU A 235 -17.59 -0.93 -25.96
C LEU A 235 -18.12 -1.65 -27.21
N VAL A 236 -19.40 -1.52 -27.57
CA VAL A 236 -19.96 -2.09 -28.81
C VAL A 236 -20.10 -0.98 -29.85
N PRO A 237 -19.19 -0.87 -30.84
CA PRO A 237 -19.37 0.04 -31.97
C PRO A 237 -20.48 -0.52 -32.86
N GLY A 238 -21.55 0.26 -33.08
CA GLY A 238 -22.63 -0.11 -34.03
C GLY A 238 -24.07 0.00 -33.55
N LEU A 239 -24.33 0.38 -32.28
CA LEU A 239 -25.71 0.55 -31.78
C LEU A 239 -26.28 1.93 -32.12
N ASP A 240 -27.44 1.95 -32.77
CA ASP A 240 -28.24 3.14 -33.09
C ASP A 240 -28.75 3.83 -31.80
N SER A 241 -28.97 5.14 -31.91
CA SER A 241 -29.55 6.04 -30.90
C SER A 241 -30.82 5.50 -30.23
N THR A 242 -31.64 4.78 -30.98
CA THR A 242 -32.92 4.20 -30.53
C THR A 242 -32.75 3.05 -29.54
N ASP A 243 -31.71 2.22 -29.71
CA ASP A 243 -31.41 1.11 -28.81
C ASP A 243 -30.75 1.58 -27.50
N LYS A 244 -29.97 2.66 -27.57
CA LYS A 244 -29.42 3.34 -26.38
C LYS A 244 -30.54 3.93 -25.51
N ALA A 245 -31.59 4.49 -26.13
CA ALA A 245 -32.75 5.03 -25.42
C ALA A 245 -33.58 3.93 -24.74
N ARG A 246 -33.78 2.77 -25.39
CA ARG A 246 -34.48 1.61 -24.78
C ARG A 246 -33.72 1.02 -23.60
N ALA A 247 -32.40 0.90 -23.69
CA ALA A 247 -31.57 0.47 -22.56
C ALA A 247 -31.62 1.45 -21.37
N PHE A 248 -31.78 2.75 -21.64
CA PHE A 248 -31.97 3.78 -20.62
C PHE A 248 -33.37 3.76 -19.99
N GLN A 249 -34.43 3.41 -20.74
CA GLN A 249 -35.78 3.34 -20.18
C GLN A 249 -35.97 2.13 -19.25
N ILE A 250 -35.36 0.98 -19.56
CA ILE A 250 -35.33 -0.20 -18.67
C ILE A 250 -34.63 0.14 -17.34
N ARG A 251 -33.63 1.03 -17.37
CA ARG A 251 -32.91 1.53 -16.19
C ARG A 251 -33.78 2.34 -15.23
N ILE A 252 -34.80 3.05 -15.69
CA ILE A 252 -35.71 3.82 -14.81
C ILE A 252 -36.63 2.88 -14.04
N ASN A 253 -37.18 1.86 -14.71
CA ASN A 253 -38.13 0.94 -14.09
C ASN A 253 -37.48 -0.03 -13.07
N CYS A 254 -36.15 -0.25 -13.13
CA CYS A 254 -35.42 -1.02 -12.11
C CYS A 254 -35.00 -0.21 -10.87
N LEU A 255 -35.05 1.13 -10.93
CA LEU A 255 -34.69 2.00 -9.80
C LEU A 255 -35.89 2.32 -8.89
N GLU A 256 -37.13 2.16 -9.37
CA GLU A 256 -38.32 2.49 -8.59
C GLU A 256 -38.59 1.67 -7.31
N PRO A 257 -38.19 0.38 -7.14
CA PRO A 257 -38.50 -0.32 -5.90
C PRO A 257 -37.58 0.07 -4.73
N PHE A 258 -36.54 0.89 -4.95
CA PHE A 258 -35.63 1.35 -3.91
C PHE A 258 -35.63 2.87 -3.83
N GLY A 259 -36.71 3.43 -3.27
CA GLY A 259 -36.87 4.87 -3.04
C GLY A 259 -35.75 5.46 -2.17
N VAL A 260 -34.66 5.89 -2.82
CA VAL A 260 -33.55 6.60 -2.20
C VAL A 260 -33.56 8.03 -2.73
N TYR A 261 -34.14 8.93 -1.94
CA TYR A 261 -33.79 10.35 -1.93
C TYR A 261 -32.41 10.53 -1.29
#